data_AF-T0YJU8-F1
#
_entry.id   AF-T0YJU8-F1
#
_cell.length_a   1.000
_cell.length_b   1.000
_cell.length_c   1.000
_cell.angle_alpha   90.00
_cell.angle_beta   90.00
_cell.angle_gamma   90.00
#
_symmetry.space_group_name_H-M   'P 1'
#
loop_
_entity.id
_entity.type
_entity.pdbx_description
1 polymer ?
#
loop_
_entity_poly.entity_id
_entity_poly.type
_entity_poly.pdbx_seq_one_letter_code
_entity_poly.pdbx_strand_id
1 'polypeptide(L)'
;MRLGLLKGRPAKLERDGAYRRFFMHRTGHWLGMDVHDVGDYKTGEAWRVLEPGMVLTIEPGIYIPPGARGVPKRLQGIGVRIEDDVVVTRNGAEVLSDGAPKDPDQIETLMAEVQGEAPKMPRRRPARSARRGTRERH
;
A
#
# COMPACT_ATOMS: atom_id res chain seq x y z
N MET A 1 9.23 16.67 2.97
CA MET A 1 8.91 16.76 1.53
C MET A 1 7.41 17.00 1.36
N ARG A 2 6.97 17.88 0.44
CA ARG A 2 5.55 18.07 0.09
C ARG A 2 5.38 17.81 -1.41
N LEU A 3 4.47 16.91 -1.79
CA LEU A 3 4.27 16.51 -3.19
C LEU A 3 3.40 17.49 -4.00
N GLY A 4 2.53 18.26 -3.32
CA GLY A 4 1.66 19.25 -3.97
C GLY A 4 0.44 18.67 -4.69
N LEU A 5 0.02 17.44 -4.36
CA LEU A 5 -1.17 16.80 -4.96
C LEU A 5 -2.48 17.36 -4.39
N LEU A 6 -2.53 17.59 -3.08
CA LEU A 6 -3.64 18.21 -2.36
C LEU A 6 -3.11 19.36 -1.50
N LYS A 7 -3.91 20.41 -1.35
CA LYS A 7 -3.59 21.61 -0.54
C LYS A 7 -4.64 21.76 0.54
N GLY A 8 -4.22 21.81 1.80
CA GLY A 8 -5.12 21.94 2.95
C GLY A 8 -4.62 21.16 4.16
N ARG A 9 -5.44 21.13 5.21
CA ARG A 9 -5.17 20.34 6.43
C ARG A 9 -5.53 18.86 6.18
N PRO A 10 -4.66 17.89 6.47
CA PRO A 10 -4.91 16.46 6.20
C PRO A 10 -6.26 15.95 6.74
N ALA A 11 -6.59 16.21 8.00
CA ALA A 11 -7.85 15.78 8.60
C ALA A 11 -9.09 16.36 7.89
N LYS A 12 -9.00 17.57 7.33
CA LYS A 12 -10.08 18.15 6.51
C LYS A 12 -10.16 17.47 5.16
N LEU A 13 -9.03 17.25 4.51
CA LEU A 13 -8.96 16.59 3.20
C LEU A 13 -9.47 15.15 3.24
N GLU A 14 -9.17 14.42 4.32
CA GLU A 14 -9.64 13.06 4.55
C GLU A 14 -11.16 13.02 4.76
N ARG A 15 -11.67 13.81 5.71
CA ARG A 15 -13.11 13.89 6.00
C ARG A 15 -13.92 14.33 4.77
N ASP A 16 -13.40 15.28 4.01
CA ASP A 16 -14.06 15.80 2.80
C ASP A 16 -13.85 14.84 1.59
N GLY A 17 -13.14 13.72 1.76
CA GLY A 17 -12.94 12.70 0.73
C GLY A 17 -12.04 13.12 -0.44
N ALA A 18 -11.25 14.18 -0.28
CA ALA A 18 -10.46 14.79 -1.36
C ALA A 18 -9.44 13.84 -2.00
N TYR A 19 -9.00 12.82 -1.27
CA TYR A 19 -8.10 11.76 -1.76
C TYR A 19 -8.72 10.92 -2.87
N ARG A 20 -10.06 10.82 -2.93
CA ARG A 20 -10.77 10.00 -3.94
C ARG A 20 -10.51 10.41 -5.37
N ARG A 21 -10.07 11.66 -5.58
CA ARG A 21 -9.60 12.16 -6.88
C ARG A 21 -8.43 11.35 -7.45
N PHE A 22 -7.59 10.78 -6.57
CA PHE A 22 -6.39 10.03 -6.96
C PHE A 22 -6.42 8.57 -6.50
N PHE A 23 -7.38 8.19 -5.64
CA PHE A 23 -7.60 6.83 -5.16
C PHE A 23 -9.10 6.52 -5.12
N MET A 24 -9.63 6.03 -6.24
CA MET A 24 -11.08 5.93 -6.51
C MET A 24 -11.68 4.55 -6.20
N HIS A 25 -10.88 3.57 -5.85
CA HIS A 25 -11.31 2.19 -5.56
C HIS A 25 -11.15 1.87 -4.06
N ARG A 26 -11.57 0.65 -3.67
CA ARG A 26 -11.34 0.14 -2.31
C ARG A 26 -9.90 -0.36 -2.17
N THR A 27 -9.48 -0.61 -0.93
CA THR A 27 -8.12 -1.09 -0.63
C THR A 27 -7.95 -2.60 -0.79
N GLY A 28 -8.99 -3.34 -1.17
CA GLY A 28 -8.93 -4.80 -1.36
C GLY A 28 -10.30 -5.46 -1.42
N HIS A 29 -10.29 -6.77 -1.69
CA HIS A 29 -11.44 -7.66 -1.78
C HIS A 29 -11.07 -9.07 -1.30
N TRP A 30 -12.06 -9.92 -1.01
CA TRP A 30 -11.84 -11.35 -0.77
C TRP A 30 -11.21 -12.01 -1.99
N LEU A 31 -10.39 -13.03 -1.73
CA LEU A 31 -9.69 -13.78 -2.76
C LEU A 31 -9.82 -15.29 -2.48
N GLY A 32 -10.13 -16.05 -3.52
CA GLY A 32 -10.26 -17.50 -3.41
C GLY A 32 -10.44 -18.14 -4.78
N MET A 33 -11.53 -18.89 -4.98
CA MET A 33 -11.78 -19.53 -6.28
C MET A 33 -12.10 -18.50 -7.36
N ASP A 34 -12.81 -17.43 -7.00
CA ASP A 34 -12.98 -16.25 -7.82
C ASP A 34 -11.98 -15.16 -7.40
N VAL A 35 -11.52 -14.36 -8.37
CA VAL A 35 -10.59 -13.24 -8.08
C VAL A 35 -11.22 -12.23 -7.12
N HIS A 36 -12.50 -11.92 -7.31
CA HIS A 36 -13.33 -11.22 -6.35
C HIS A 36 -14.23 -12.24 -5.67
N ASP A 37 -13.73 -12.86 -4.61
CA ASP A 37 -14.38 -14.03 -4.05
C ASP A 37 -15.68 -13.69 -3.32
N VAL A 38 -16.49 -14.73 -3.14
CA VAL A 38 -17.76 -14.64 -2.41
C VAL A 38 -17.53 -14.36 -0.93
N GLY A 39 -18.58 -13.88 -0.25
CA GLY A 39 -18.58 -13.67 1.19
C GLY A 39 -19.03 -12.27 1.59
N ASP A 40 -19.91 -12.21 2.59
CA ASP A 40 -20.44 -10.93 3.04
C ASP A 40 -19.35 -10.06 3.67
N TYR A 41 -19.14 -8.86 3.14
CA TYR A 41 -18.26 -7.85 3.74
C TYR A 41 -18.88 -7.18 4.98
N LYS A 42 -20.20 -7.32 5.14
CA LYS A 42 -20.96 -6.78 6.26
C LYS A 42 -21.93 -7.81 6.79
N THR A 43 -22.07 -7.85 8.11
CA THR A 43 -23.12 -8.62 8.79
C THR A 43 -24.08 -7.61 9.40
N GLY A 44 -25.27 -7.46 8.79
CA GLY A 44 -26.15 -6.32 9.07
C GLY A 44 -25.50 -5.01 8.64
N GLU A 45 -25.41 -4.03 9.54
CA GLU A 45 -24.80 -2.72 9.26
C GLU A 45 -23.28 -2.68 9.54
N ALA A 46 -22.76 -3.65 10.30
CA ALA A 46 -21.38 -3.69 10.75
C ALA A 46 -20.46 -4.34 9.71
N TRP A 47 -19.23 -3.84 9.62
CA TRP A 47 -18.17 -4.51 8.87
C TRP A 47 -17.83 -5.85 9.51
N ARG A 48 -17.62 -6.87 8.67
CA ARG A 48 -17.24 -8.20 9.13
C ARG A 48 -15.90 -8.15 9.85
N VAL A 49 -15.81 -8.82 11.00
CA VAL A 49 -14.56 -9.00 11.74
C VAL A 49 -13.70 -10.02 10.99
N LEU A 50 -12.41 -9.73 10.86
CA LEU A 50 -11.46 -10.66 10.23
C LEU A 50 -11.19 -11.84 11.16
N GLU A 51 -11.26 -13.05 10.61
CA GLU A 51 -11.01 -14.30 11.33
C GLU A 51 -9.93 -15.12 10.61
N PRO A 52 -9.13 -15.93 11.35
CA PRO A 52 -8.11 -16.78 10.75
C PRO A 52 -8.67 -17.66 9.62
N GLY A 53 -7.95 -17.72 8.49
CA GLY A 53 -8.33 -18.46 7.29
C GLY A 53 -9.01 -17.63 6.20
N MET A 54 -9.45 -16.40 6.50
CA MET A 54 -9.91 -15.46 5.46
C MET A 54 -8.74 -15.00 4.60
N VAL A 55 -8.94 -14.93 3.28
CA VAL A 55 -7.93 -14.47 2.31
C VAL A 55 -8.46 -13.26 1.56
N LEU A 56 -7.64 -12.23 1.41
CA LEU A 56 -7.99 -10.97 0.77
C LEU A 56 -6.77 -10.28 0.14
N THR A 57 -7.03 -9.34 -0.76
CA THR A 57 -6.00 -8.46 -1.31
C THR A 57 -5.79 -7.23 -0.43
N ILE A 58 -4.59 -6.64 -0.50
CA ILE A 58 -4.25 -5.30 -0.02
C ILE A 58 -3.63 -4.53 -1.18
N GLU A 59 -4.39 -3.62 -1.78
CA GLU A 59 -4.07 -3.03 -3.10
C GLU A 59 -4.17 -1.48 -3.14
N PRO A 60 -3.47 -0.72 -2.29
CA PRO A 60 -3.47 0.74 -2.37
C PRO A 60 -2.94 1.25 -3.71
N GLY A 61 -3.61 2.27 -4.25
CA GLY A 61 -3.25 2.89 -5.53
C GLY A 61 -3.23 4.41 -5.49
N ILE A 62 -2.44 5.02 -6.38
CA ILE A 62 -2.51 6.45 -6.69
C ILE A 62 -2.41 6.65 -8.20
N TYR A 63 -3.38 7.36 -8.76
CA TYR A 63 -3.48 7.62 -10.19
C TYR A 63 -3.67 9.10 -10.45
N ILE A 64 -2.72 9.71 -11.15
CA ILE A 64 -2.69 11.14 -11.44
C ILE A 64 -2.90 11.31 -12.95
N PRO A 65 -4.10 11.68 -13.42
CA PRO A 65 -4.36 11.79 -14.84
C PRO A 65 -3.53 12.91 -15.49
N PRO A 66 -3.17 12.78 -16.78
CA PRO A 66 -2.62 13.89 -17.56
C PRO A 66 -3.51 15.13 -17.46
N GLY A 67 -2.92 16.31 -17.34
CA GLY A 67 -3.67 17.57 -17.25
C GLY A 67 -4.37 17.82 -15.90
N ALA A 68 -4.08 17.02 -14.87
CA ALA A 68 -4.66 17.21 -13.53
C ALA A 68 -4.42 18.65 -13.01
N ARG A 69 -5.51 19.45 -12.94
CA ARG A 69 -5.47 20.84 -12.45
C ARG A 69 -4.88 20.92 -11.04
N GLY A 70 -3.96 21.86 -10.85
CA GLY A 70 -3.32 22.14 -9.56
C GLY A 70 -2.24 21.15 -9.13
N VAL A 71 -1.89 20.17 -9.99
CA VAL A 71 -0.87 19.14 -9.72
C VAL A 71 0.41 19.45 -10.52
N PRO A 72 1.62 19.30 -9.93
CA PRO A 72 2.88 19.50 -10.65
C PRO A 72 2.97 18.64 -11.92
N LYS A 73 3.38 19.25 -13.05
CA LYS A 73 3.45 18.58 -14.37
C LYS A 73 4.24 17.26 -14.35
N ARG A 74 5.32 17.21 -13.58
CA ARG A 74 6.18 16.00 -13.42
C ARG A 74 5.50 14.79 -12.79
N LEU A 75 4.36 14.99 -12.09
CA LEU A 75 3.63 13.91 -11.43
C LEU A 75 2.40 13.47 -12.25
N GLN A 76 2.04 14.22 -13.30
CA GLN A 76 0.88 13.89 -14.14
C GLN A 76 1.19 12.70 -15.05
N GLY A 77 0.20 11.87 -15.31
CA GLY A 77 0.34 10.64 -16.09
C GLY A 77 0.91 9.46 -15.30
N ILE A 78 1.22 9.63 -14.01
CA ILE A 78 1.73 8.55 -13.16
C ILE A 78 0.56 7.80 -12.52
N GLY A 79 0.54 6.49 -12.69
CA GLY A 79 -0.33 5.56 -11.97
C GLY A 79 0.53 4.48 -11.30
N VAL A 80 0.32 4.25 -10.01
CA VAL A 80 1.02 3.21 -9.25
C VAL A 80 0.02 2.48 -8.37
N ARG A 81 0.04 1.15 -8.39
CA ARG A 81 -0.62 0.28 -7.43
C ARG A 81 0.40 -0.77 -6.98
N ILE A 82 0.45 -1.04 -5.69
CA ILE A 82 1.23 -2.13 -5.12
C ILE A 82 0.22 -3.00 -4.38
N GLU A 83 0.22 -4.29 -4.71
CA GLU A 83 -0.81 -5.22 -4.30
C GLU A 83 -0.17 -6.50 -3.76
N ASP A 84 -0.70 -6.96 -2.63
CA ASP A 84 -0.31 -8.21 -2.00
C ASP A 84 -1.54 -9.04 -1.65
N ASP A 85 -1.42 -10.36 -1.76
CA ASP A 85 -2.41 -11.32 -1.28
C ASP A 85 -2.07 -11.70 0.16
N VAL A 86 -3.06 -11.65 1.05
CA VAL A 86 -2.85 -11.96 2.48
C VAL A 86 -3.85 -12.96 3.00
N VAL A 87 -3.38 -13.85 3.87
CA VAL A 87 -4.23 -14.73 4.67
C VAL A 87 -4.21 -14.28 6.12
N VAL A 88 -5.39 -14.15 6.74
CA VAL A 88 -5.52 -13.85 8.16
C VAL A 88 -5.11 -15.09 8.96
N THR A 89 -4.28 -14.89 9.98
CA THR A 89 -3.80 -15.96 10.87
C THR A 89 -4.25 -15.68 12.30
N ARG A 90 -4.06 -16.64 13.21
CA ARG A 90 -4.42 -16.47 14.64
C ARG A 90 -3.72 -15.28 15.31
N ASN A 91 -2.56 -14.88 14.81
CA ASN A 91 -1.71 -13.85 15.43
C ASN A 91 -1.51 -12.62 14.51
N GLY A 92 -2.27 -12.48 13.44
CA GLY A 92 -2.12 -11.38 12.48
C GLY A 92 -2.49 -11.80 11.06
N ALA A 93 -1.56 -11.60 10.12
CA ALA A 93 -1.72 -12.00 8.72
C ALA A 93 -0.37 -12.47 8.15
N GLU A 94 -0.42 -13.30 7.11
CA GLU A 94 0.72 -13.75 6.31
C GLU A 94 0.56 -13.24 4.87
N VAL A 95 1.65 -12.76 4.28
CA VAL A 95 1.68 -12.27 2.90
C VAL A 95 2.09 -13.41 1.97
N LEU A 96 1.17 -13.82 1.09
CA LEU A 96 1.37 -14.96 0.18
C LEU A 96 2.20 -14.58 -1.05
N SER A 97 2.20 -13.30 -1.42
CA SER A 97 2.87 -12.74 -2.60
C SER A 97 4.26 -12.14 -2.32
N ASP A 98 4.86 -12.43 -1.16
CA ASP A 98 6.12 -11.78 -0.72
C ASP A 98 7.34 -12.14 -1.60
N GLY A 99 7.23 -13.15 -2.46
CA GLY A 99 8.27 -13.52 -3.42
C GLY A 99 8.57 -12.45 -4.49
N ALA A 100 7.65 -11.51 -4.73
CA ALA A 100 7.86 -10.41 -5.67
C ALA A 100 8.39 -9.14 -4.94
N PRO A 101 9.54 -8.58 -5.35
CA PRO A 101 10.08 -7.38 -4.70
C PRO A 101 9.20 -6.17 -4.98
N LYS A 102 8.93 -5.41 -3.92
CA LYS A 102 8.12 -4.18 -3.94
C LYS A 102 8.86 -2.95 -3.42
N ASP A 103 10.07 -3.13 -2.86
CA ASP A 103 10.96 -2.02 -2.54
C ASP A 103 11.61 -1.49 -3.84
N PRO A 104 11.58 -0.16 -4.09
CA PRO A 104 12.14 0.40 -5.31
C PRO A 104 13.60 0.02 -5.58
N ASP A 105 14.45 -0.04 -4.54
CA ASP A 105 15.86 -0.38 -4.71
C ASP A 105 16.00 -1.85 -5.13
N GLN A 106 15.19 -2.76 -4.55
CA GLN A 106 15.17 -4.18 -4.93
C GLN A 106 14.68 -4.39 -6.38
N ILE A 107 13.66 -3.63 -6.79
CA ILE A 107 13.16 -3.66 -8.17
C ILE A 107 14.26 -3.17 -9.13
N GLU A 108 14.91 -2.05 -8.83
CA GLU A 108 16.01 -1.52 -9.65
C GLU A 108 17.17 -2.51 -9.76
N THR A 109 17.55 -3.17 -8.66
CA THR A 109 18.56 -4.23 -8.66
C THR A 109 18.16 -5.40 -9.54
N LEU A 110 16.96 -5.94 -9.37
CA LEU A 110 16.46 -7.07 -10.15
C LEU A 110 16.44 -6.74 -11.66
N MET A 111 16.01 -5.54 -12.04
CA MET A 111 15.99 -5.11 -13.44
C MET A 111 17.39 -4.96 -14.03
N ALA A 112 18.35 -4.41 -13.27
CA ALA A 112 19.74 -4.28 -13.72
C ALA A 112 20.41 -5.64 -13.96
N GLU A 113 20.17 -6.61 -13.06
CA GLU A 113 20.69 -7.98 -13.20
C GLU A 113 20.22 -8.64 -14.49
N VAL A 114 18.93 -8.52 -14.81
CA VAL A 114 18.34 -9.07 -16.05
C VAL A 114 18.90 -8.39 -17.31
N GLN A 115 19.25 -7.10 -17.22
CA GLN A 115 19.81 -6.33 -18.33
C GLN A 115 21.33 -6.50 -18.49
N GLY A 116 21.99 -7.26 -17.60
CA GLY A 116 23.45 -7.42 -17.60
C GLY A 116 24.21 -6.16 -17.15
N GLU A 117 23.53 -5.24 -16.46
CA GLU A 117 24.12 -4.03 -15.91
C GLU A 117 24.73 -4.30 -14.53
N ALA A 118 25.78 -3.53 -14.17
CA ALA A 118 26.35 -3.63 -12.82
C ALA A 118 25.33 -3.17 -11.76
N PRO A 119 25.20 -3.88 -10.62
CA PRO A 119 24.20 -3.56 -9.61
C PRO A 119 24.43 -2.17 -9.00
N LYS A 120 23.39 -1.35 -8.95
CA LYS A 120 23.42 -0.06 -8.23
C LYS A 120 23.46 -0.33 -6.72
N MET A 121 24.35 0.37 -6.01
CA MET A 121 24.41 0.28 -4.55
C MET A 121 23.11 0.80 -3.92
N PRO A 122 22.49 0.05 -2.98
CA PRO A 122 21.24 0.45 -2.34
C PRO A 122 21.42 1.74 -1.54
N ARG A 123 20.38 2.57 -1.49
CA ARG A 123 20.42 3.81 -0.74
C ARG A 123 20.36 3.49 0.75
N ARG A 124 21.37 3.95 1.52
CA ARG A 124 21.41 3.74 2.98
C ARG A 124 20.14 4.30 3.63
N ARG A 125 19.30 3.43 4.20
CA ARG A 125 18.20 3.86 5.08
C ARG A 125 18.80 4.47 6.36
N PRO A 126 18.27 5.60 6.87
CA PRO A 126 18.63 6.06 8.20
C PRO A 126 18.24 4.99 9.23
N ALA A 127 19.16 4.67 10.14
CA ALA A 127 18.94 3.69 11.20
C ALA A 127 17.68 4.06 12.00
N ARG A 128 16.75 3.10 12.14
CA ARG A 128 15.65 3.23 13.11
C ARG A 128 16.30 3.35 14.49
N SER A 129 16.13 4.47 15.18
CA SER A 129 16.57 4.58 16.58
C SER A 129 15.78 3.56 17.40
N ALA A 130 16.47 2.54 17.90
CA ALA A 130 15.91 1.62 18.88
C ALA A 130 15.60 2.42 20.17
N ARG A 131 14.33 2.77 20.40
CA ARG A 131 13.90 3.16 21.75
C ARG A 131 13.94 1.90 22.60
N ARG A 132 15.00 1.77 23.41
CA ARG A 132 15.08 0.79 24.50
C ARG A 132 13.88 0.99 25.41
N GLY A 133 13.15 -0.09 25.67
CA GLY A 133 12.15 -0.13 26.72
C GLY A 133 12.82 -0.02 28.09
N THR A 134 12.28 0.83 28.95
CA THR A 134 12.47 0.76 30.39
C THR A 134 11.27 0.04 30.99
N ARG A 135 11.53 -1.16 31.53
CA ARG A 135 10.66 -1.83 32.50
C ARG A 135 10.94 -1.23 33.88
N GLU A 136 9.95 -0.63 34.51
CA GLU A 136 9.85 -0.47 35.97
C GLU A 136 8.38 -0.76 36.30
N ARG A 137 8.05 -1.96 36.82
CA ARG A 137 7.88 -2.25 38.26
C ARG A 137 7.23 -1.09 39.00
N HIS A 138 5.93 -1.19 39.23
CA HIS A 138 5.28 -1.21 40.55
C HIS A 138 3.89 -1.83 40.42
#